data_AF-A0AAU9CQP4-F1
#
_entry.id   AF-A0AAU9CQP4-F1
#
_cell.length_a   1.000
_cell.length_b   1.000
_cell.length_c   1.000
_cell.angle_alpha   90.00
_cell.angle_beta   90.00
_cell.angle_gamma   90.00
#
_symmetry.space_group_name_H-M   'P 1'
#
loop_
_entity.id
_entity.type
_entity.pdbx_description
1 polymer ?
#
loop_
_entity_poly.entity_id
_entity_poly.type
_entity_poly.pdbx_seq_one_letter_code
_entity_poly.pdbx_strand_id
1 'polypeptide(L)'
;MDFAEFLRSKKIDPDAFRRNEENLYLSYEREYKVCSPESFVARKLYNINPLRRKYLFVEAEGKEETKAKPARPKVQVRRPTKPSE
;
A
#
# COMPACT_ATOMS: atom_id res chain seq x y z
N MET A 1 -1.73 -13.45 16.83
CA MET A 1 -0.95 -12.99 15.67
C MET A 1 -1.36 -11.55 15.41
N ASP A 2 -0.51 -10.63 15.81
CA ASP A 2 -0.76 -9.20 15.66
C ASP A 2 -0.69 -8.78 14.18
N PHE A 3 -1.34 -7.67 13.84
CA PHE A 3 -1.32 -7.16 12.46
C PHE A 3 0.11 -6.92 11.95
N ALA A 4 1.00 -6.45 12.84
CA ALA A 4 2.42 -6.24 12.54
C ALA A 4 3.19 -7.55 12.27
N GLU A 5 2.84 -8.66 12.94
CA GLU A 5 3.42 -9.98 12.65
C GLU A 5 2.91 -10.53 11.32
N PHE A 6 1.62 -10.33 11.04
CA PHE A 6 1.01 -10.72 9.78
C PHE A 6 1.67 -9.99 8.59
N LEU A 7 1.94 -8.68 8.72
CA LEU A 7 2.65 -7.92 7.70
C LEU A 7 4.06 -8.47 7.45
N ARG A 8 4.82 -8.75 8.53
CA ARG A 8 6.15 -9.37 8.42
C ARG A 8 6.09 -10.73 7.71
N SER A 9 5.09 -11.56 8.02
CA SER A 9 4.85 -12.83 7.32
C SER A 9 4.60 -12.66 5.81
N LYS A 10 4.04 -11.52 5.39
CA LYS A 10 3.84 -11.16 3.96
C LYS A 10 5.03 -10.43 3.32
N LYS A 11 6.16 -10.33 4.01
CA LYS A 11 7.35 -9.55 3.63
C LYS A 11 7.06 -8.05 3.51
N ILE A 12 6.20 -7.54 4.39
CA ILE A 12 5.84 -6.12 4.46
C ILE A 12 6.40 -5.55 5.77
N ASP A 13 7.12 -4.44 5.68
CA ASP A 13 7.64 -3.74 6.85
C ASP A 13 6.50 -2.95 7.54
N PRO A 14 6.14 -3.30 8.79
CA PRO A 14 5.04 -2.64 9.49
C PRO A 14 5.37 -1.20 9.90
N ASP A 15 6.65 -0.91 10.17
CA ASP A 15 7.08 0.41 10.63
C ASP A 15 7.06 1.42 9.47
N ALA A 16 7.60 1.04 8.31
CA ALA A 16 7.58 1.81 7.08
C ALA A 16 6.15 2.03 6.57
N PHE A 17 5.30 1.00 6.67
CA PHE A 17 3.89 1.13 6.29
C PHE A 17 3.15 2.10 7.21
N ARG A 18 3.33 1.99 8.53
CA ARG A 18 2.71 2.90 9.50
C ARG A 18 3.21 4.33 9.36
N ARG A 19 4.51 4.54 9.16
CA ARG A 19 5.11 5.90 9.03
C ARG A 19 4.65 6.63 7.77
N ASN A 20 4.54 5.93 6.64
CA ASN A 20 4.08 6.57 5.39
C ASN A 20 2.55 6.71 5.34
N GLU A 21 1.80 5.71 5.79
CA GLU A 21 0.35 5.66 5.64
C GLU A 21 -0.37 5.23 6.93
N GLU A 22 -0.17 5.99 8.00
CA GLU A 22 -0.75 5.72 9.34
C GLU A 22 -2.28 5.53 9.31
N ASN A 23 -3.01 6.37 8.58
CA ASN A 23 -4.47 6.26 8.46
C ASN A 23 -4.91 4.93 7.82
N LEU A 24 -4.15 4.45 6.84
CA LEU A 24 -4.38 3.18 6.15
C LEU A 24 -3.98 2.01 7.05
N TYR A 25 -2.88 2.13 7.79
CA TYR A 25 -2.46 1.16 8.80
C TYR A 25 -3.55 0.96 9.87
N LEU A 26 -4.06 2.05 10.46
CA LEU A 26 -5.09 2.01 11.51
C LEU A 26 -6.44 1.46 11.02
N SER A 27 -6.81 1.75 9.78
CA SER A 27 -8.03 1.19 9.18
C SER A 27 -7.86 -0.29 8.88
N TYR A 28 -6.70 -0.71 8.37
CA TYR A 28 -6.41 -2.11 8.09
C TYR A 28 -6.28 -2.93 9.37
N GLU A 29 -5.66 -2.38 10.42
CA GLU A 29 -5.60 -3.02 11.72
C GLU A 29 -7.01 -3.23 12.32
N ARG A 30 -7.90 -2.24 12.19
CA ARG A 30 -9.29 -2.37 12.60
C ARG A 30 -10.05 -3.42 11.78
N GLU A 31 -9.89 -3.42 10.45
CA GLU A 31 -10.49 -4.44 9.58
C GLU A 31 -9.95 -5.85 9.89
N TYR A 32 -8.65 -5.96 10.19
CA TYR A 32 -7.99 -7.21 10.58
C TYR A 32 -8.44 -7.72 11.95
N LYS A 33 -8.79 -6.83 12.89
CA LYS A 33 -9.37 -7.24 14.19
C LYS A 33 -10.76 -7.88 14.04
N VAL A 34 -11.50 -7.53 12.98
CA VAL A 34 -12.87 -8.01 12.76
C VAL A 34 -12.91 -9.26 11.88
N CYS A 35 -11.84 -9.58 11.15
CA CYS A 35 -11.83 -10.65 10.15
C CYS A 35 -10.57 -11.51 10.21
N SER A 36 -10.65 -12.76 9.74
CA SER A 36 -9.48 -13.65 9.68
C SER A 36 -8.44 -13.17 8.65
N PRO A 37 -7.14 -13.49 8.84
CA PRO A 37 -6.05 -13.06 7.96
C PRO A 37 -6.28 -13.43 6.49
N GLU A 38 -6.81 -14.62 6.21
CA GLU A 38 -7.11 -15.06 4.84
C GLU A 38 -8.19 -14.21 4.18
N SER A 39 -9.29 -13.95 4.88
CA SER A 39 -10.38 -13.11 4.37
C SER A 39 -9.94 -11.66 4.16
N PHE A 40 -9.09 -11.14 5.05
CA PHE A 40 -8.48 -9.83 4.89
C PHE A 40 -7.59 -9.75 3.64
N VAL A 41 -6.72 -10.75 3.43
CA VAL A 41 -5.88 -10.84 2.23
C VAL A 41 -6.73 -10.94 0.97
N ALA A 42 -7.77 -11.77 0.95
CA ALA A 42 -8.63 -11.93 -0.21
C ALA A 42 -9.30 -10.61 -0.61
N ARG A 43 -9.81 -9.86 0.37
CA ARG A 43 -10.48 -8.56 0.14
C ARG A 43 -9.51 -7.45 -0.26
N LYS A 44 -8.27 -7.47 0.28
CA LYS A 44 -7.28 -6.41 0.08
C LYS A 44 -6.11 -6.84 -0.81
N LEU A 45 -6.22 -7.94 -1.55
CA LEU A 45 -5.12 -8.50 -2.35
C LEU A 45 -4.49 -7.46 -3.28
N TYR A 46 -5.35 -6.69 -3.95
CA TYR A 46 -4.96 -5.61 -4.86
C TYR A 46 -4.25 -4.44 -4.18
N ASN A 47 -4.44 -4.26 -2.88
CA ASN A 47 -3.79 -3.22 -2.08
C ASN A 47 -2.54 -3.77 -1.39
N ILE A 48 -2.54 -5.02 -0.95
CA ILE A 48 -1.39 -5.67 -0.33
C ILE A 48 -0.25 -5.84 -1.35
N ASN A 49 -0.56 -6.19 -2.60
CA ASN A 49 0.46 -6.35 -3.65
C ASN A 49 1.34 -5.10 -3.89
N PRO A 50 0.79 -3.88 -4.05
CA PRO A 50 1.62 -2.68 -4.13
C PRO A 50 2.32 -2.36 -2.81
N LEU A 51 1.72 -2.68 -1.65
CA LEU A 51 2.39 -2.51 -0.35
C LEU A 51 3.63 -3.40 -0.21
N ARG A 52 3.59 -4.65 -0.70
CA ARG A 52 4.75 -5.56 -0.73
C ARG A 52 5.89 -5.03 -1.59
N ARG A 53 5.58 -4.28 -2.65
CA ARG A 53 6.60 -3.64 -3.52
C ARG A 53 7.14 -2.35 -2.92
N LYS A 54 6.31 -1.60 -2.20
CA LYS A 54 6.67 -0.30 -1.58
C LYS A 54 7.41 -0.44 -0.26
N TYR A 55 6.96 -1.37 0.59
CA TYR A 55 7.45 -1.56 1.96
C TYR A 55 7.99 -2.98 2.10
N LEU A 56 8.89 -3.37 1.21
CA LEU A 56 9.49 -4.70 1.24
C LEU A 56 10.33 -4.86 2.52
N PHE A 57 9.97 -5.83 3.37
CA PHE A 57 10.80 -6.18 4.52
C PHE A 57 12.01 -6.97 4.03
N VAL A 58 13.15 -6.29 3.91
CA VAL A 58 14.45 -6.93 3.66
C VAL A 58 15.17 -6.98 5.00
N GLU A 59 15.54 -8.19 5.43
CA GLU A 59 16.19 -8.45 6.72
C GLU A 59 17.66 -7.99 6.76
N ALA A 60 17.98 -6.90 6.04
CA ALA A 60 19.31 -6.34 5.92
C ALA A 60 19.32 -4.93 6.54
N GLU A 61 20.26 -4.73 7.46
CA GLU A 61 20.52 -3.53 8.23
C GLU A 61 20.46 -2.24 7.39
N GLY A 62 19.69 -1.25 7.83
CA GLY A 62 19.70 0.09 7.23
C GLY A 62 18.40 0.84 7.37
N LYS A 63 18.33 1.70 8.39
CA LYS A 63 17.41 2.84 8.43
C LYS A 63 17.53 3.64 7.12
N GLU A 64 16.45 3.99 6.44
CA GLU A 64 16.33 5.33 5.84
C GLU A 64 14.87 5.71 5.50
N GLU A 65 14.51 6.89 5.97
CA GLU A 65 13.30 7.63 5.62
C GLU A 65 13.31 8.12 4.16
N THR A 66 12.14 8.61 3.76
CA THR A 66 11.90 9.58 2.67
C THR A 66 11.74 9.02 1.25
N LYS A 67 10.57 9.24 0.63
CA LYS A 67 10.39 10.36 -0.32
C LYS A 67 8.99 10.37 -0.95
N ALA A 68 8.36 11.53 -0.77
CA ALA A 68 7.43 12.22 -1.65
C ALA A 68 6.89 11.46 -2.88
N LYS A 69 5.56 11.46 -2.96
CA LYS A 69 4.77 11.28 -4.19
C LYS A 69 5.42 12.06 -5.36
N PRO A 70 5.94 11.44 -6.43
CA PRO A 70 6.02 12.14 -7.69
C PRO A 70 4.59 12.30 -8.21
N ALA A 71 4.28 13.51 -8.67
CA ALA A 71 2.98 13.92 -9.15
C ALA A 71 2.34 12.88 -10.08
N ARG A 72 1.04 12.65 -9.89
CA ARG A 72 0.21 11.95 -10.89
C ARG A 72 0.44 12.63 -12.25
N PRO A 73 0.80 11.91 -13.33
CA PRO A 73 0.81 12.50 -14.65
C PRO A 73 -0.62 12.94 -14.96
N LYS A 74 -0.79 14.24 -15.26
CA LYS A 74 -2.07 14.79 -15.69
C LYS A 74 -2.34 14.18 -17.06
N VAL A 75 -3.17 13.13 -17.11
CA VAL A 75 -3.67 12.59 -18.38
C VAL A 75 -4.54 13.69 -18.99
N GLN A 76 -3.95 14.47 -19.89
CA GLN A 76 -4.67 15.45 -20.68
C GLN A 76 -5.42 14.67 -21.76
N VAL A 77 -6.67 14.33 -21.48
CA VAL A 77 -7.57 13.79 -22.51
C VAL A 77 -7.81 14.92 -23.51
N ARG A 78 -7.02 14.97 -24.58
CA ARG A 78 -7.35 15.78 -25.75
C ARG A 78 -8.50 15.10 -26.46
N ARG A 79 -9.69 15.67 -26.30
CA ARG A 79 -10.89 15.32 -27.08
C ARG A 79 -10.59 15.63 -28.55
N PRO A 80 -10.71 14.69 -29.49
CA PRO A 80 -10.59 15.01 -30.91
C PRO A 80 -11.80 15.87 -31.31
N THR A 81 -11.54 17.07 -31.80
CA THR A 81 -12.54 17.89 -32.51
C THR A 81 -12.86 17.20 -33.82
N LYS A 82 -14.13 16.88 -34.05
CA LYS A 82 -14.61 16.40 -35.35
C LYS A 82 -14.31 17.48 -36.42
N PRO A 83 -13.82 17.11 -37.61
CA PRO A 83 -13.72 18.04 -38.72
C PRO A 83 -15.14 18.46 -39.15
N SER A 84 -15.29 19.76 -39.36
CA SER A 84 -16.46 20.37 -40.01
C SER A 84 -16.33 20.11 -41.52
N GLU A 85 -17.39 19.57 -42.12
CA GLU A 85 -17.68 19.69 -43.55
C GLU A 85 -19.16 20.05 -43.69
#